data_AF-A0A8X7B8L8-F1
#
_entry.id   AF-A0A8X7B8L8-F1
#
_cell.length_a   1.000
_cell.length_b   1.000
_cell.length_c   1.000
_cell.angle_alpha   90.00
_cell.angle_beta   90.00
_cell.angle_gamma   90.00
#
_symmetry.space_group_name_H-M   'P 1'
#
loop_
_entity.id
_entity.type
_entity.pdbx_description
1 polymer ?
#
loop_
_entity_poly.entity_id
_entity_poly.type
_entity_poly.pdbx_seq_one_letter_code
_entity_poly.pdbx_strand_id
1 'polypeptide(L)'
;MRLQKRKVDGYEWRCRNQSKDNRHDVVRSGKKETLEWCMKANLIASRYECPRCKKNMRLQKRKVDGYEWRCRNQSKDNRHDVVRSVRKGTWFSESKLAITIILRLTRYWFGKSMNAFVVNDLKVNKNMTKLIRHVAAI
;
A
#
# COMPACT_ATOMS: atom_id res chain seq x y z
N MET A 1 -20.73 -54.62 23.04
CA MET A 1 -19.95 -53.95 24.10
C MET A 1 -19.72 -52.49 23.69
N ARG A 2 -20.02 -51.52 24.56
CA ARG A 2 -19.72 -50.07 24.42
C ARG A 2 -18.23 -49.86 24.08
N LEU A 3 -17.80 -48.85 23.32
CA LEU A 3 -17.76 -47.41 23.71
C LEU A 3 -17.72 -46.47 22.49
N GLN A 4 -18.22 -45.26 22.71
CA GLN A 4 -18.34 -44.12 21.78
C GLN A 4 -17.19 -43.09 21.93
N LYS A 5 -16.99 -42.29 20.85
CA LYS A 5 -16.34 -40.94 20.72
C LYS A 5 -14.79 -40.92 20.76
N ARG A 6 -14.07 -40.13 19.94
CA ARG A 6 -14.31 -38.78 19.39
C ARG A 6 -13.66 -38.58 18.00
N LYS A 7 -14.38 -37.93 17.09
CA LYS A 7 -13.76 -37.18 15.96
C LYS A 7 -13.01 -35.98 16.53
N VAL A 8 -11.75 -35.78 16.14
CA VAL A 8 -11.08 -34.49 16.26
C VAL A 8 -11.03 -33.93 14.85
N ASP A 9 -12.01 -33.09 14.55
CA ASP A 9 -12.11 -32.36 13.29
C ASP A 9 -10.91 -31.43 13.16
N GLY A 10 -10.08 -31.67 12.14
CA GLY A 10 -9.02 -30.77 11.73
C GLY A 10 -9.13 -30.59 10.23
N TYR A 11 -10.03 -29.71 9.81
CA TYR A 11 -10.17 -29.24 8.43
C TYR A 11 -8.78 -28.90 7.85
N GLU A 12 -8.26 -29.79 7.01
CA GLU A 12 -7.10 -29.50 6.18
C GLU A 12 -7.53 -28.50 5.11
N TRP A 13 -7.30 -27.20 5.35
CA TRP A 13 -7.46 -26.19 4.31
C TRP A 13 -6.32 -26.31 3.30
N ARG A 14 -6.40 -27.31 2.43
CA ARG A 14 -5.61 -27.36 1.22
C ARG A 14 -6.24 -26.38 0.22
N CYS A 15 -5.73 -25.15 0.14
CA CYS A 15 -6.09 -24.24 -0.96
C CYS A 15 -5.45 -24.76 -2.25
N ARG A 16 -6.14 -25.72 -2.87
CA ARG A 16 -5.97 -26.12 -4.27
C ARG A 16 -6.45 -24.97 -5.13
N ASN A 17 -5.67 -24.66 -6.17
CA ASN A 17 -5.81 -23.57 -7.13
C ASN A 17 -5.14 -22.26 -6.70
N GLN A 18 -3.81 -22.22 -6.83
CA GLN A 18 -3.20 -21.09 -7.55
C GLN A 18 -3.81 -21.05 -8.95
N SER A 19 -5.03 -20.52 -9.08
CA SER A 19 -5.46 -19.98 -10.35
C SER A 19 -4.40 -18.97 -10.74
N LYS A 20 -3.84 -19.10 -11.94
CA LYS A 20 -3.04 -18.06 -12.60
C LYS A 20 -3.94 -16.85 -12.81
N ASP A 21 -4.22 -16.12 -11.73
CA ASP A 21 -4.86 -14.82 -11.80
C ASP A 21 -3.79 -13.87 -12.32
N ASN A 22 -3.93 -13.46 -13.57
CA ASN A 22 -3.05 -12.50 -14.25
C ASN A 22 -3.12 -11.08 -13.64
N ARG A 23 -3.81 -10.89 -12.50
CA ARG A 23 -3.64 -9.69 -11.66
C ARG A 23 -2.25 -9.71 -11.04
N HIS A 24 -1.31 -9.03 -11.70
CA HIS A 24 0.05 -8.74 -11.22
C HIS A 24 0.07 -8.58 -9.70
N ASP A 25 0.78 -9.48 -9.03
CA ASP A 25 0.88 -9.53 -7.58
C ASP A 25 1.59 -8.28 -7.05
N VAL A 26 0.82 -7.22 -6.73
CA VAL A 26 1.31 -5.96 -6.17
C VAL A 26 2.24 -6.19 -4.97
N VAL A 27 2.07 -7.30 -4.24
CA VAL A 27 2.85 -7.65 -3.05
C VAL A 27 4.29 -8.05 -3.38
N ARG A 28 4.54 -8.64 -4.57
CA ARG A 28 5.87 -9.05 -5.05
C ARG A 28 6.57 -7.98 -5.90
N SER A 29 5.82 -6.95 -6.32
CA SER A 29 6.33 -5.87 -7.15
C SER A 29 7.24 -4.89 -6.39
N GLY A 30 8.20 -4.28 -7.09
CA GLY A 30 9.05 -3.23 -6.56
C GLY A 30 8.25 -1.95 -6.24
N LYS A 31 8.81 -1.05 -5.40
CA LYS A 31 8.12 0.19 -5.00
C LYS A 31 7.61 1.03 -6.19
N LYS A 32 8.36 1.06 -7.29
CA LYS A 32 7.99 1.79 -8.52
C LYS A 32 6.77 1.16 -9.19
N GLU A 33 6.81 -0.15 -9.40
CA GLU A 33 5.72 -0.91 -10.01
C GLU A 33 4.43 -0.83 -9.18
N THR A 34 4.57 -0.87 -7.85
CA THR A 34 3.43 -0.64 -6.94
C THR A 34 2.81 0.74 -7.16
N LEU A 35 3.62 1.79 -7.28
CA LEU A 35 3.11 3.14 -7.54
C LEU A 35 2.49 3.28 -8.93
N GLU A 36 3.11 2.71 -9.97
CA GLU A 36 2.56 2.70 -11.33
C GLU A 36 1.20 1.99 -11.36
N TRP A 37 1.06 0.87 -10.65
CA TRP A 37 -0.23 0.20 -10.47
C TRP A 37 -1.23 1.09 -9.74
N CYS A 38 -0.82 1.76 -8.65
CA CYS A 38 -1.71 2.68 -7.92
C CYS A 38 -2.20 3.84 -8.80
N MET A 39 -1.33 4.36 -9.68
CA MET A 39 -1.69 5.40 -10.65
C MET A 39 -2.70 4.88 -11.67
N LYS A 40 -2.49 3.67 -12.21
CA LYS A 40 -3.41 3.03 -13.15
C LYS A 40 -4.77 2.72 -12.52
N ALA A 41 -4.77 2.37 -11.23
CA ALA A 41 -5.97 2.11 -10.45
C ALA A 41 -6.63 3.38 -9.88
N ASN A 42 -6.12 4.58 -10.22
CA ASN A 42 -6.60 5.88 -9.71
C ASN A 42 -6.59 6.01 -8.17
N LEU A 43 -5.75 5.23 -7.48
CA LEU A 43 -5.57 5.34 -6.02
C LEU A 43 -4.67 6.51 -5.63
N ILE A 44 -3.80 6.92 -6.55
CA ILE A 44 -2.96 8.12 -6.45
C ILE A 44 -2.93 8.85 -7.79
N ALA A 45 -2.61 10.14 -7.76
CA ALA A 45 -2.49 10.92 -8.99
C ALA A 45 -1.34 10.41 -9.87
N SER A 46 -1.62 10.24 -11.16
CA SER A 46 -0.66 9.84 -12.20
C SER A 46 0.19 10.99 -12.73
N ARG A 47 -0.22 12.24 -12.47
CA ARG A 47 0.43 13.46 -12.93
C ARG A 47 0.21 14.59 -11.93
N TYR A 48 1.22 15.44 -11.78
CA TYR A 48 1.10 16.70 -11.05
C TYR A 48 1.72 17.84 -11.83
N GLU A 49 1.06 18.99 -11.78
CA GLU A 49 1.59 20.25 -12.28
C GLU A 49 2.23 21.05 -11.15
N CYS A 50 3.39 21.63 -11.44
CA CYS A 50 4.09 22.49 -10.50
C CYS A 50 3.27 23.77 -10.28
N PRO A 51 2.94 24.14 -9.04
CA PRO A 51 2.18 25.37 -8.77
C PRO A 51 2.95 26.65 -9.19
N ARG A 52 4.29 26.58 -9.28
CA ARG A 52 5.16 27.72 -9.62
C ARG A 52 5.33 27.94 -11.12
N CYS A 53 5.55 26.88 -11.90
CA CYS A 53 5.85 27.01 -13.34
C CYS A 53 4.84 26.31 -14.25
N LYS A 54 3.80 25.68 -13.69
CA LYS A 54 2.74 24.95 -14.41
C LYS A 54 3.21 23.78 -15.28
N LYS A 55 4.51 23.45 -15.24
CA LYS A 55 5.08 22.27 -15.90
C LYS A 55 4.81 21.01 -15.10
N ASN A 56 4.82 19.87 -15.80
CA ASN A 56 4.69 18.57 -15.17
C ASN A 56 5.87 18.29 -14.22
N MET A 57 5.54 17.84 -13.02
CA MET A 57 6.50 17.35 -12.04
C MET A 57 7.01 15.97 -12.48
N ARG A 58 8.25 15.65 -12.09
CA ARG A 58 8.86 14.34 -12.34
C ARG A 58 8.83 13.50 -11.07
N LEU A 59 8.68 12.18 -11.20
CA LEU A 59 8.90 11.27 -10.07
C LEU A 59 10.40 11.13 -9.81
N GLN A 60 10.80 11.33 -8.56
CA GLN A 60 12.17 11.14 -8.09
C GLN A 60 12.22 10.18 -6.91
N LYS A 61 13.32 9.41 -6.80
CA LYS A 61 13.49 8.41 -5.75
C LYS A 61 13.51 9.04 -4.35
N ARG A 62 12.83 8.41 -3.39
CA ARG A 62 12.75 8.81 -1.98
C ARG A 62 12.63 7.60 -1.04
N LYS A 63 12.86 7.80 0.27
CA LYS A 63 12.96 6.71 1.26
C LYS A 63 11.63 5.96 1.52
N VAL A 64 10.54 6.68 1.79
CA VAL A 64 9.28 6.09 2.31
C VAL A 64 8.57 5.27 1.22
N ASP A 65 7.86 5.93 0.31
CA ASP A 65 7.11 5.29 -0.78
C ASP A 65 7.98 4.91 -1.98
N GLY A 66 9.28 5.15 -1.89
CA GLY A 66 10.18 4.96 -3.01
C GLY A 66 10.27 6.19 -3.92
N TYR A 67 9.24 7.03 -3.98
CA TYR A 67 9.20 8.19 -4.87
C TYR A 67 8.45 9.41 -4.31
N GLU A 68 8.78 10.59 -4.83
CA GLU A 68 8.08 11.87 -4.63
C GLU A 68 7.98 12.64 -5.95
N TRP A 69 6.98 13.52 -6.07
CA TRP A 69 6.88 14.44 -7.20
C TRP A 69 7.80 15.64 -6.95
N ARG A 70 8.69 15.94 -7.89
CA ARG A 70 9.59 17.10 -7.80
C ARG A 70 9.62 17.91 -9.07
N CYS A 71 9.60 19.22 -8.92
CA CYS A 71 9.89 20.18 -9.97
C CYS A 71 11.07 21.05 -9.50
N ARG A 72 12.21 20.92 -10.17
CA ARG A 72 13.41 21.71 -9.90
C ARG A 72 13.72 22.55 -11.13
N ASN A 73 13.77 23.87 -10.94
CA ASN A 73 14.16 24.83 -11.96
C ASN A 73 15.33 25.68 -11.42
N GLN A 74 16.35 25.86 -12.25
CA GLN A 74 17.56 26.64 -11.93
C GLN A 74 17.68 27.92 -12.78
N SER A 75 16.74 28.19 -13.68
CA SER A 75 16.71 29.44 -14.45
C SER A 75 16.61 30.66 -13.52
N LYS A 76 17.33 31.74 -13.88
CA LYS A 76 17.41 32.98 -13.07
C LYS A 76 16.04 33.55 -12.72
N ASP A 77 15.13 33.63 -13.69
CA ASP A 77 13.83 34.28 -13.53
C ASP A 77 12.77 33.44 -12.80
N ASN A 78 13.01 32.14 -12.61
CA ASN A 78 12.04 31.25 -11.94
C ASN A 78 12.72 30.08 -11.24
N ARG A 79 13.75 30.37 -10.43
CA ARG A 79 14.46 29.37 -9.64
C ARG A 79 13.55 28.82 -8.53
N HIS A 80 13.31 27.51 -8.52
CA HIS A 80 12.52 26.86 -7.48
C HIS A 80 12.84 25.37 -7.35
N ASP A 81 12.51 24.82 -6.19
CA ASP A 81 12.55 23.39 -5.92
C ASP A 81 11.28 23.00 -5.16
N VAL A 82 10.27 22.55 -5.89
CA VAL A 82 8.96 22.18 -5.35
C VAL A 82 8.89 20.67 -5.23
N VAL A 83 8.62 20.19 -4.03
CA VAL A 83 8.42 18.76 -3.72
C VAL A 83 6.98 18.53 -3.28
N ARG A 84 6.40 17.41 -3.71
CA ARG A 84 5.07 16.97 -3.31
C ARG A 84 5.05 15.46 -3.11
N SER A 85 4.42 15.00 -2.02
CA SER A 85 4.22 13.57 -1.78
C SER A 85 3.34 12.95 -2.86
N VAL A 86 3.66 11.71 -3.27
CA VAL A 86 2.81 10.91 -4.16
C VAL A 86 1.41 10.66 -3.58
N ARG A 87 1.26 10.81 -2.25
CA ARG A 87 0.01 10.60 -1.50
C ARG A 87 -0.90 11.81 -1.45
N LYS A 88 -0.44 12.99 -1.90
CA LYS A 88 -1.19 14.24 -1.70
C LYS A 88 -2.61 14.09 -2.27
N GLY A 89 -3.62 14.55 -1.52
CA GLY A 89 -5.02 14.52 -1.97
C GLY A 89 -5.64 13.11 -2.02
N THR A 90 -5.05 12.14 -1.31
CA THR A 90 -5.56 10.77 -1.24
C THR A 90 -5.63 10.34 0.22
N TRP A 91 -6.43 9.32 0.53
CA TRP A 91 -6.52 8.74 1.85
C TRP A 91 -5.18 8.22 2.41
N PHE A 92 -4.16 7.99 1.56
CA PHE A 92 -2.81 7.63 2.03
C PHE A 92 -2.07 8.78 2.74
N SER A 93 -2.48 10.04 2.56
CA SER A 93 -1.70 11.22 2.99
C SER A 93 -1.50 11.32 4.50
N GLU A 94 -2.43 10.79 5.29
CA GLU A 94 -2.39 10.86 6.74
C GLU A 94 -1.72 9.64 7.38
N SER A 95 -1.49 8.59 6.60
CA SER A 95 -0.86 7.37 7.09
C SER A 95 0.64 7.52 7.22
N LYS A 96 1.19 7.04 8.35
CA LYS A 96 2.64 6.93 8.58
C LYS A 96 3.26 5.67 7.92
N LEU A 97 2.43 4.76 7.40
CA LEU A 97 2.87 3.54 6.73
C LEU A 97 3.18 3.80 5.26
N ALA A 98 4.18 3.12 4.69
CA ALA A 98 4.42 3.12 3.23
C ALA A 98 3.19 2.58 2.47
N ILE A 99 2.88 3.12 1.28
CA ILE A 99 1.76 2.66 0.46
C ILE A 99 1.82 1.14 0.23
N THR A 100 3.01 0.60 -0.02
CA THR A 100 3.22 -0.85 -0.17
C THR A 100 2.76 -1.66 1.04
N ILE A 101 3.00 -1.16 2.25
CA ILE A 101 2.58 -1.82 3.49
C ILE A 101 1.06 -1.70 3.67
N ILE A 102 0.48 -0.54 3.37
CA ILE A 102 -0.96 -0.34 3.43
C ILE A 102 -1.66 -1.32 2.49
N LEU A 103 -1.23 -1.42 1.23
CA LEU A 103 -1.83 -2.35 0.26
C LEU A 103 -1.67 -3.82 0.65
N ARG A 104 -0.51 -4.19 1.20
CA ARG A 104 -0.29 -5.54 1.75
C ARG A 104 -1.27 -5.82 2.88
N LEU A 105 -1.38 -4.91 3.85
CA LEU A 105 -2.35 -5.01 4.92
C LEU A 105 -3.76 -5.17 4.35
N THR A 106 -4.20 -4.27 3.48
CA THR A 106 -5.51 -4.30 2.84
C THR A 106 -5.78 -5.66 2.19
N ARG A 107 -4.82 -6.21 1.44
CA ARG A 107 -4.93 -7.56 0.89
C ARG A 107 -5.06 -8.63 1.96
N TYR A 108 -4.27 -8.59 3.03
CA TYR A 108 -4.39 -9.55 4.14
C TYR A 108 -5.77 -9.46 4.81
N TRP A 109 -6.29 -8.25 5.02
CA TRP A 109 -7.60 -7.99 5.61
C TRP A 109 -8.73 -8.60 4.78
N PHE A 110 -8.74 -8.37 3.47
CA PHE A 110 -9.72 -8.96 2.56
C PHE A 110 -9.45 -10.45 2.28
N GLY A 111 -8.22 -10.93 2.50
CA GLY A 111 -7.79 -12.29 2.24
C GLY A 111 -8.27 -13.29 3.27
N LYS A 112 -7.93 -13.09 4.55
CA LYS A 112 -8.40 -13.88 5.72
C LYS A 112 -8.04 -13.10 7.01
N SER A 113 -9.02 -12.69 7.79
CA SER A 113 -8.80 -12.01 9.07
C SER A 113 -8.13 -12.94 10.09
N MET A 114 -6.85 -12.69 10.42
CA MET A 114 -6.22 -13.22 11.63
C MET A 114 -5.32 -12.15 12.26
N ASN A 115 -5.95 -11.33 13.09
CA ASN A 115 -5.40 -10.15 13.79
C ASN A 115 -4.08 -10.41 14.55
N ALA A 116 -3.74 -11.66 14.86
CA ALA A 116 -2.53 -12.01 15.59
C ALA A 116 -1.25 -12.04 14.72
N PHE A 117 -1.36 -12.35 13.41
CA PHE A 117 -0.20 -12.56 12.55
C PHE A 117 0.38 -11.24 12.01
N VAL A 118 -0.49 -10.28 11.70
CA VAL A 118 -0.16 -8.96 11.14
C VAL A 118 0.75 -8.13 12.05
N VAL A 119 0.63 -8.29 13.37
CA VAL A 119 1.42 -7.53 14.36
C VAL A 119 2.84 -8.08 14.50
N ASN A 120 3.03 -9.39 14.37
CA ASN A 120 4.34 -10.03 14.53
C ASN A 120 5.22 -9.92 13.28
N ASP A 121 4.67 -10.13 12.08
CA ASP A 121 5.48 -10.20 10.85
C ASP A 121 5.83 -8.83 10.26
N LEU A 122 4.98 -7.81 10.46
CA LEU A 122 5.16 -6.48 9.85
C LEU A 122 5.87 -5.48 10.77
N LYS A 123 6.30 -5.89 11.98
CA LYS A 123 6.92 -5.02 13.00
C LYS A 123 6.14 -3.71 13.21
N VAL A 124 4.82 -3.74 13.06
CA VAL A 124 3.99 -2.53 13.12
C VAL A 124 3.69 -2.23 14.58
N ASN A 125 3.97 -1.01 15.02
CA ASN A 125 3.69 -0.57 16.39
C ASN A 125 2.18 -0.74 16.72
N LYS A 126 1.85 -1.22 17.92
CA LYS A 126 0.48 -1.40 18.43
C LYS A 126 -0.41 -0.16 18.31
N ASN A 127 0.16 1.04 18.25
CA ASN A 127 -0.61 2.28 18.02
C ASN A 127 -1.13 2.42 16.58
N MET A 128 -0.50 1.75 15.61
CA MET A 128 -0.87 1.77 14.19
C MET A 128 -2.08 0.88 13.87
N THR A 129 -2.37 -0.13 14.71
CA THR A 129 -3.53 -1.03 14.53
C THR A 129 -4.86 -0.33 14.84
N LYS A 130 -4.84 0.73 15.68
CA LYS A 130 -6.02 1.57 15.96
C LYS A 130 -6.48 2.36 14.72
N LEU A 131 -5.54 2.84 13.91
CA LEU A 131 -5.82 3.53 12.64
C LEU A 131 -6.48 2.58 11.61
N ILE A 132 -6.10 1.30 11.62
CA ILE A 132 -6.62 0.31 10.67
C ILE A 132 -8.07 -0.09 11.01
N ARG A 133 -8.45 -0.13 12.29
CA ARG A 133 -9.85 -0.42 12.70
C ARG A 133 -10.84 0.63 12.21
N HIS A 134 -10.43 1.90 12.13
CA HIS A 134 -11.29 2.98 11.63
C HIS A 134 -11.57 2.86 10.12
N VAL A 135 -10.65 2.26 9.37
CA VAL A 135 -10.77 2.05 7.91
C VAL A 135 -11.75 0.92 7.56
N ALA A 136 -12.00 -0.02 8.48
CA ALA A 136 -12.91 -1.15 8.25
C ALA A 136 -14.36 -0.89 8.70
N ALA A 137 -14.65 0.29 9.27
CA ALA A 137 -15.97 0.68 9.78
C ALA A 137 -16.65 1.79 8.94
N ILE A 138 -16.07 2.12 7.78
CA ILE A 138 -16.64 2.95 6.71
C ILE A 138 -16.80 2.04 5.49
#